data_AF-A0A2P6NTN3-F1
#
_entry.id   AF-A0A2P6NTN3-F1
#
_cell.length_a   1.000
_cell.length_b   1.000
_cell.length_c   1.000
_cell.angle_alpha   90.00
_cell.angle_beta   90.00
_cell.angle_gamma   90.00
#
_symmetry.space_group_name_H-M   'P 1'
#
loop_
_entity.id
_entity.type
_entity.pdbx_description
1 polymer ?
#
loop_
_entity_poly.entity_id
_entity_poly.type
_entity_poly.pdbx_seq_one_letter_code
_entity_poly.pdbx_strand_id
1 'polypeptide(L)'
;MGLGLEGIAEWIEEQWQEEIHHTENRTDRVTHTIKPSNMPLIRSSQEFELLEPLRPLQRKSYDTENRFLSPKPVISLKQNSSLLGKITSVNISVVLLDERGDPLEQDEQAYLSGPCGQQTTFSTPHLRTAPMCVRVSHRLTEVKTMLCFIVDYETEDGKRSQSIVKSNCFNFIRDRRKRGVRSP
;
A
#
# COMPACT_ATOMS: atom_id res chain seq x y z
N MET A 1 -14.51 3.66 -31.52
CA MET A 1 -13.74 4.92 -31.56
C MET A 1 -12.87 4.95 -30.31
N GLY A 2 -11.56 4.85 -30.46
CA GLY A 2 -10.64 4.82 -29.31
C GLY A 2 -10.47 6.21 -28.71
N LEU A 3 -10.45 6.31 -27.38
CA LEU A 3 -10.11 7.55 -26.68
C LEU A 3 -8.65 7.88 -27.00
N GLY A 4 -8.40 9.10 -27.50
CA GLY A 4 -7.04 9.61 -27.67
C GLY A 4 -6.31 9.68 -26.32
N LEU A 5 -4.97 9.81 -26.35
CA LEU A 5 -4.14 9.83 -25.12
C LEU A 5 -4.59 10.89 -24.10
N GLU A 6 -5.11 12.03 -24.55
CA GLU A 6 -5.71 13.06 -23.68
C GLU A 6 -7.00 12.57 -23.01
N GLY A 7 -7.87 11.88 -23.76
CA GLY A 7 -9.09 11.29 -23.20
C GLY A 7 -8.82 10.16 -22.21
N ILE A 8 -7.67 9.48 -22.30
CA ILE A 8 -7.24 8.50 -21.29
C ILE A 8 -6.75 9.22 -20.02
N ALA A 9 -6.04 10.34 -20.15
CA ALA A 9 -5.56 11.11 -19.01
C ALA A 9 -6.73 11.76 -18.25
N GLU A 10 -7.69 12.34 -18.97
CA GLU A 10 -8.91 12.90 -18.38
C GLU A 10 -9.76 11.81 -17.72
N TRP A 11 -9.92 10.64 -18.35
CA TRP A 11 -10.62 9.52 -17.72
C TRP A 11 -9.91 9.00 -16.47
N ILE A 12 -8.57 8.92 -16.48
CA ILE A 12 -7.80 8.55 -15.30
C ILE A 12 -8.04 9.57 -14.18
N GLU A 13 -7.92 10.87 -14.45
CA GLU A 13 -8.14 11.92 -13.46
C GLU A 13 -9.59 11.91 -12.94
N GLU A 14 -10.58 11.72 -13.81
CA GLU A 14 -11.99 11.58 -13.46
C GLU A 14 -12.22 10.38 -12.53
N GLN A 15 -11.64 9.21 -12.86
CA GLN A 15 -11.72 8.02 -12.01
C GLN A 15 -11.00 8.25 -10.65
N TRP A 16 -9.89 8.99 -10.62
CA TRP A 16 -9.22 9.35 -9.36
C TRP A 16 -10.04 10.33 -8.51
N GLN A 17 -10.71 11.31 -9.11
CA GLN A 17 -11.57 12.25 -8.40
C GLN A 17 -12.84 11.56 -7.87
N GLU A 18 -13.44 10.67 -8.65
CA GLU A 18 -14.54 9.82 -8.21
C GLU A 18 -14.14 8.94 -7.02
N GLU A 19 -12.92 8.40 -7.02
CA GLU A 19 -12.39 7.61 -5.91
C GLU A 19 -12.19 8.45 -4.63
N ILE A 20 -11.65 9.68 -4.76
CA ILE A 20 -11.50 10.62 -3.63
C ILE A 20 -12.87 10.96 -3.03
N HIS A 21 -13.86 11.32 -3.86
CA HIS A 21 -15.20 11.66 -3.41
C HIS A 21 -15.99 10.48 -2.84
N HIS A 22 -15.77 9.25 -3.36
CA HIS A 22 -16.36 8.05 -2.77
C HIS A 22 -15.77 7.70 -1.41
N THR A 23 -14.53 8.10 -1.12
CA THR A 23 -13.90 7.86 0.19
C THR A 23 -14.50 8.73 1.29
N GLU A 24 -14.97 9.94 0.96
CA GLU A 24 -15.65 10.84 1.91
C GLU A 24 -17.08 10.38 2.29
N ASN A 25 -17.75 9.66 1.39
CA ASN A 25 -19.11 9.14 1.59
C ASN A 25 -19.17 7.69 2.09
N ARG A 26 -18.03 7.00 2.24
CA ARG A 26 -17.96 5.59 2.69
C ARG A 26 -17.76 5.41 4.19
N THR A 27 -17.89 6.47 4.97
CA THR A 27 -17.67 6.52 6.42
C THR A 27 -18.55 5.53 7.21
N ASP A 28 -19.58 4.93 6.61
CA ASP A 28 -20.52 4.04 7.29
C ASP A 28 -20.48 2.55 6.91
N ARG A 29 -19.56 2.07 6.05
CA ARG A 29 -19.50 0.62 5.74
C ARG A 29 -18.09 0.04 5.76
N VAL A 30 -17.79 -0.52 6.94
CA VAL A 30 -16.72 -1.49 7.26
C VAL A 30 -15.31 -0.94 7.10
N THR A 31 -15.02 0.12 7.84
CA THR A 31 -13.69 0.31 8.42
C THR A 31 -13.49 -0.84 9.39
N HIS A 32 -12.82 -1.92 8.98
CA HIS A 32 -12.04 -2.69 9.94
C HIS A 32 -10.95 -1.76 10.44
N THR A 33 -11.30 -0.93 11.42
CA THR A 33 -10.35 -0.13 12.19
C THR A 33 -9.47 -1.14 12.90
N ILE A 34 -8.36 -1.50 12.28
CA ILE A 34 -7.31 -2.27 12.91
C ILE A 34 -6.77 -1.35 13.99
N LYS A 35 -7.30 -1.47 15.20
CA LYS A 35 -6.73 -0.82 16.38
C LYS A 35 -5.27 -1.27 16.45
N PRO A 36 -4.28 -0.36 16.50
CA PRO A 36 -2.86 -0.71 16.58
C PRO A 36 -2.57 -1.69 17.73
N SER A 37 -3.37 -1.64 18.81
CA SER A 37 -3.25 -2.50 19.98
C SER A 37 -3.63 -3.97 19.77
N ASN A 38 -4.27 -4.33 18.64
CA ASN A 38 -4.77 -5.68 18.38
C ASN A 38 -4.15 -6.32 17.14
N MET A 39 -3.04 -5.79 16.59
CA MET A 39 -2.32 -6.55 15.56
C MET A 39 -1.82 -7.84 16.23
N PRO A 40 -2.32 -9.04 15.86
CA PRO A 40 -1.83 -10.25 16.48
C PRO A 40 -0.34 -10.36 16.13
N LEU A 41 0.44 -11.08 16.93
CA LEU A 41 1.80 -11.51 16.61
C LEU A 41 1.77 -12.48 15.40
N ILE A 42 1.22 -12.04 14.28
CA ILE A 42 1.03 -12.81 13.07
C ILE A 42 2.43 -12.98 12.48
N ARG A 43 2.84 -14.24 12.40
CA ARG A 43 4.10 -14.64 11.79
C ARG A 43 4.10 -14.20 10.32
N SER A 44 5.28 -13.83 9.82
CA SER A 44 5.50 -13.55 8.41
C SER A 44 4.89 -14.64 7.53
N SER A 45 4.21 -14.24 6.45
CA SER A 45 3.54 -15.17 5.56
C SER A 45 4.50 -16.20 4.96
N GLN A 46 4.10 -17.47 5.01
CA GLN A 46 4.79 -18.54 4.28
C GLN A 46 4.36 -18.59 2.82
N GLU A 47 3.19 -18.05 2.48
CA GLU A 47 2.53 -18.22 1.19
C GLU A 47 2.72 -17.00 0.27
N PHE A 48 2.81 -15.80 0.85
CA PHE A 48 2.94 -14.55 0.10
C PHE A 48 4.29 -13.89 0.32
N GLU A 49 4.72 -13.10 -0.67
CA GLU A 49 5.91 -12.27 -0.59
C GLU A 49 5.78 -10.98 -1.39
N LEU A 50 6.64 -10.02 -1.08
CA LEU A 50 6.79 -8.82 -1.90
C LEU A 50 7.70 -9.20 -3.08
N LEU A 51 7.22 -9.00 -4.31
CA LEU A 51 7.92 -9.41 -5.53
C LEU A 51 9.32 -8.79 -5.61
N GLU A 52 9.45 -7.54 -5.21
CA GLU A 52 10.72 -6.82 -5.15
C GLU A 52 10.78 -5.95 -3.88
N PRO A 53 11.95 -5.83 -3.24
CA PRO A 53 12.12 -4.90 -2.13
C PRO A 53 11.92 -3.45 -2.58
N LEU A 54 11.41 -2.62 -1.67
CA LEU A 54 11.35 -1.17 -1.86
C LEU A 54 12.76 -0.59 -1.91
N ARG A 55 12.95 0.48 -2.70
CA ARG A 55 14.23 1.21 -2.69
C ARG A 55 14.54 1.70 -1.27
N PRO A 56 15.79 1.60 -0.81
CA PRO A 56 16.17 2.04 0.54
C PRO A 56 15.95 3.54 0.79
N LEU A 57 15.88 4.34 -0.29
CA LEU A 57 15.61 5.77 -0.25
C LEU A 57 14.35 6.07 -1.06
N GLN A 58 13.36 6.64 -0.39
CA GLN A 58 12.06 7.02 -0.93
C GLN A 58 11.86 8.53 -0.82
N ARG A 59 10.89 9.05 -1.56
CA ARG A 59 10.42 10.43 -1.41
C ARG A 59 9.01 10.41 -0.87
N LYS A 60 8.73 11.29 0.09
CA LYS A 60 7.36 11.58 0.50
C LYS A 60 6.65 12.35 -0.60
N SER A 61 5.34 12.33 -0.56
CA SER A 61 4.47 13.11 -1.43
C SER A 61 4.07 14.41 -0.75
N TYR A 62 4.38 15.54 -1.37
CA TYR A 62 3.87 16.84 -0.95
C TYR A 62 2.43 17.05 -1.43
N ASP A 63 1.75 18.06 -0.88
CA ASP A 63 0.32 18.31 -1.12
C ASP A 63 -0.01 18.58 -2.60
N THR A 64 0.97 19.05 -3.39
CA THR A 64 0.80 19.36 -4.82
C THR A 64 1.40 18.30 -5.75
N GLU A 65 1.81 17.13 -5.23
CA GLU A 65 2.38 16.07 -6.06
C GLU A 65 1.87 14.68 -5.66
N ASN A 66 1.88 13.78 -6.64
CA ASN A 66 1.52 12.37 -6.48
C ASN A 66 2.77 11.49 -6.63
N ARG A 67 3.57 11.42 -5.57
CA ARG A 67 4.76 10.56 -5.51
C ARG A 67 4.44 9.24 -4.84
N PHE A 68 4.43 8.20 -5.65
CA PHE A 68 4.32 6.83 -5.15
C PHE A 68 5.69 6.29 -4.73
N LEU A 69 5.66 5.35 -3.78
CA LEU A 69 6.82 4.56 -3.40
C LEU A 69 7.32 3.75 -4.60
N SER A 70 8.63 3.52 -4.64
CA SER A 70 9.33 2.90 -5.77
C SER A 70 10.21 1.71 -5.34
N PRO A 71 10.12 0.54 -6.01
CA PRO A 71 9.10 0.16 -6.98
C PRO A 71 7.69 0.23 -6.38
N LYS A 72 6.67 0.29 -7.26
CA LYS A 72 5.28 0.15 -6.85
C LYS A 72 5.12 -1.26 -6.25
N PRO A 73 4.68 -1.41 -4.99
CA PRO A 73 4.58 -2.71 -4.35
C PRO A 73 3.74 -3.70 -5.14
N VAL A 74 4.21 -4.95 -5.23
CA VAL A 74 3.47 -6.07 -5.82
C VAL A 74 3.57 -7.23 -4.84
N ILE A 75 2.43 -7.74 -4.40
CA ILE A 75 2.39 -8.98 -3.62
C ILE A 75 2.25 -10.14 -4.60
N SER A 76 3.07 -11.17 -4.41
CA SER A 76 3.06 -12.40 -5.17
C SER A 76 2.72 -13.57 -4.24
N LEU A 77 1.94 -14.52 -4.75
CA LEU A 77 1.89 -15.85 -4.19
C LEU A 77 3.19 -16.58 -4.55
N LYS A 78 3.77 -17.31 -3.61
CA LYS A 78 4.98 -18.10 -3.87
C LYS A 78 4.64 -19.30 -4.75
N GLN A 79 5.57 -19.67 -5.62
CA GLN A 79 5.36 -20.77 -6.58
C GLN A 79 5.16 -22.13 -5.90
N ASN A 80 5.74 -22.34 -4.73
CA ASN A 80 5.59 -23.55 -3.92
C ASN A 80 4.44 -23.46 -2.90
N SER A 81 3.57 -22.46 -3.03
CA SER A 81 2.47 -22.23 -2.12
C SER A 81 1.44 -23.36 -2.16
N SER A 82 0.94 -23.75 -0.98
CA SER A 82 -0.17 -24.71 -0.87
C SER A 82 -1.51 -24.15 -1.34
N LEU A 83 -1.59 -22.83 -1.55
CA LEU A 83 -2.76 -22.07 -1.97
C LEU A 83 -2.83 -21.89 -3.50
N LEU A 84 -1.85 -22.40 -4.24
CA LEU A 84 -1.81 -22.27 -5.70
C LEU A 84 -3.07 -22.86 -6.33
N GLY A 85 -3.78 -22.07 -7.14
CA GLY A 85 -5.04 -22.45 -7.78
C GLY A 85 -6.26 -22.50 -6.86
N LYS A 86 -6.09 -22.26 -5.55
CA LYS A 86 -7.19 -22.34 -4.56
C LYS A 86 -7.74 -20.99 -4.16
N ILE A 87 -7.02 -19.90 -4.37
CA ILE A 87 -7.44 -18.55 -3.95
C ILE A 87 -8.50 -18.03 -4.93
N THR A 88 -9.66 -17.66 -4.41
CA THR A 88 -10.79 -17.11 -5.18
C THR A 88 -10.85 -15.59 -5.11
N SER A 89 -10.44 -14.99 -3.98
CA SER A 89 -10.40 -13.54 -3.83
C SER A 89 -9.33 -13.10 -2.83
N VAL A 90 -8.86 -11.86 -2.99
CA VAL A 90 -7.88 -11.22 -2.10
C VAL A 90 -8.28 -9.78 -1.82
N ASN A 91 -7.97 -9.31 -0.62
CA ASN A 91 -8.00 -7.92 -0.24
C ASN A 91 -6.67 -7.60 0.42
N ILE A 92 -6.06 -6.47 0.02
CA ILE A 92 -4.82 -6.01 0.60
C ILE A 92 -5.10 -4.73 1.37
N SER A 93 -4.68 -4.72 2.63
CA SER A 93 -4.59 -3.50 3.42
C SER A 93 -3.12 -3.20 3.72
N VAL A 94 -2.78 -1.92 3.85
CA VAL A 94 -1.40 -1.49 4.09
C VAL A 94 -1.34 -0.66 5.36
N VAL A 95 -0.35 -0.94 6.20
CA VAL A 95 -0.09 -0.25 7.47
C VAL A 95 1.36 0.21 7.51
N LEU A 96 1.61 1.42 8.02
CA LEU A 96 2.95 1.92 8.30
C LEU A 96 3.49 1.32 9.59
N LEU A 97 4.72 0.82 9.53
CA LEU A 97 5.49 0.39 10.69
C LEU A 97 6.70 1.29 10.89
N ASP A 98 7.19 1.38 12.11
CA ASP A 98 8.48 1.97 12.42
C ASP A 98 9.64 1.07 11.96
N GLU A 99 10.88 1.45 12.29
CA GLU A 99 12.06 0.65 11.92
C GLU A 99 12.22 -0.66 12.70
N ARG A 100 11.51 -0.82 13.82
CA ARG A 100 11.49 -2.03 14.66
C ARG A 100 10.40 -3.00 14.21
N GLY A 101 9.48 -2.53 13.37
CA GLY A 101 8.38 -3.29 12.84
C GLY A 101 7.12 -3.20 13.69
N ASP A 102 7.03 -2.19 14.56
CA ASP A 102 5.87 -1.85 15.36
C ASP A 102 4.97 -0.88 14.58
N PRO A 103 3.63 -0.99 14.65
CA PRO A 103 2.73 -0.06 13.97
C PRO A 103 2.90 1.37 14.47
N LEU A 104 2.93 2.33 13.54
CA LEU A 104 2.86 3.76 13.88
C LEU A 104 1.51 4.12 14.50
N GLU A 105 1.46 5.27 15.18
CA GLU A 105 0.24 5.77 15.82
C GLU A 105 -0.89 6.01 14.80
N GLN A 106 -2.14 5.96 15.27
CA GLN A 106 -3.31 6.03 14.39
C GLN A 106 -3.33 7.30 13.53
N ASP A 107 -2.92 8.44 14.08
CA ASP A 107 -2.86 9.71 13.34
C ASP A 107 -1.78 9.67 12.25
N GLU A 108 -0.71 8.93 12.46
CA GLU A 108 0.38 8.76 11.49
C GLU A 108 0.01 7.77 10.38
N GLN A 109 -0.83 6.78 10.69
CA GLN A 109 -1.41 5.89 9.66
C GLN A 109 -2.21 6.67 8.62
N ALA A 110 -2.83 7.80 9.01
CA ALA A 110 -3.58 8.66 8.09
C ALA A 110 -2.69 9.33 7.02
N TYR A 111 -1.37 9.35 7.21
CA TYR A 111 -0.42 9.85 6.21
C TYR A 111 -0.07 8.82 5.13
N LEU A 112 -0.51 7.58 5.28
CA LEU A 112 -0.45 6.56 4.24
C LEU A 112 -1.69 6.70 3.36
N SER A 113 -1.49 6.80 2.05
CA SER A 113 -2.55 6.60 1.06
C SER A 113 -2.17 5.42 0.18
N GLY A 114 -3.12 4.57 -0.14
CA GLY A 114 -2.91 3.39 -0.96
C GLY A 114 -4.20 2.60 -1.10
N PRO A 115 -4.15 1.38 -1.65
CA PRO A 115 -5.33 0.54 -1.85
C PRO A 115 -5.84 -0.04 -0.51
N CYS A 116 -6.03 0.78 0.52
CA CYS A 116 -6.54 0.33 1.81
C CYS A 116 -8.02 -0.07 1.67
N GLY A 117 -8.30 -1.37 1.79
CA GLY A 117 -9.66 -1.91 1.65
C GLY A 117 -10.12 -2.11 0.21
N GLN A 118 -9.27 -1.86 -0.79
CA GLN A 118 -9.60 -2.22 -2.17
C GLN A 118 -9.48 -3.74 -2.36
N GLN A 119 -10.60 -4.37 -2.70
CA GLN A 119 -10.59 -5.77 -3.12
C GLN A 119 -9.83 -5.86 -4.44
N THR A 120 -8.80 -6.70 -4.49
CA THR A 120 -8.00 -6.91 -5.68
C THR A 120 -7.92 -8.39 -5.98
N THR A 121 -8.07 -8.77 -7.23
CA THR A 121 -7.87 -10.16 -7.63
C THR A 121 -6.40 -10.36 -8.01
N PHE A 122 -5.86 -11.53 -7.67
CA PHE A 122 -4.60 -11.94 -8.28
C PHE A 122 -4.81 -12.04 -9.78
N SER A 123 -3.88 -11.47 -10.56
CA SER A 123 -3.82 -11.77 -11.99
C SER A 123 -3.52 -13.26 -12.10
N THR A 124 -4.53 -14.06 -12.45
CA THR A 124 -4.49 -15.53 -12.53
C THR A 124 -3.32 -16.10 -13.35
N PRO A 125 -2.79 -15.46 -14.42
CA PRO A 125 -1.59 -15.98 -15.07
C PRO A 125 -0.27 -15.70 -14.33
N HIS A 126 -0.21 -14.68 -13.47
CA HIS A 126 1.04 -14.21 -12.86
C HIS A 126 1.11 -14.38 -11.36
N LEU A 127 0.03 -14.87 -10.73
CA LEU A 127 -0.05 -15.13 -9.28
C LEU A 127 0.33 -13.93 -8.41
N ARG A 128 0.15 -12.72 -8.94
CA ARG A 128 0.56 -11.46 -8.32
C ARG A 128 -0.49 -10.37 -8.48
N THR A 129 -0.50 -9.42 -7.56
CA THR A 129 -1.36 -8.26 -7.67
C THR A 129 -0.88 -7.33 -8.78
N ALA A 130 -1.75 -6.43 -9.22
CA ALA A 130 -1.27 -5.27 -9.97
C ALA A 130 -0.29 -4.44 -9.10
N PRO A 131 0.65 -3.70 -9.72
CA PRO A 131 1.49 -2.76 -8.99
C PRO A 131 0.66 -1.71 -8.24
N MET A 132 0.82 -1.65 -6.92
CA MET A 132 0.03 -0.80 -6.04
C MET A 132 0.59 0.62 -5.98
N CYS A 133 -0.28 1.61 -6.10
CA CYS A 133 0.06 3.02 -5.93
C CYS A 133 0.02 3.40 -4.45
N VAL A 134 1.13 3.16 -3.73
CA VAL A 134 1.25 3.55 -2.31
C VAL A 134 1.98 4.88 -2.20
N ARG A 135 1.42 5.81 -1.43
CA ARG A 135 1.90 7.18 -1.20
C ARG A 135 2.05 7.42 0.29
N VAL A 136 3.10 8.13 0.68
CA VAL A 136 3.30 8.56 2.07
C VAL A 136 3.43 10.07 2.09
N SER A 137 2.57 10.75 2.84
CA SER A 137 2.55 12.21 2.94
C SER A 137 3.84 12.75 3.54
N HIS A 138 4.25 13.92 3.06
CA HIS A 138 5.38 14.69 3.62
C HIS A 138 5.20 15.07 5.09
N ARG A 139 3.96 15.02 5.59
CA ARG A 139 3.58 15.34 6.98
C ARG A 139 3.96 14.26 7.98
N LEU A 140 4.17 13.02 7.54
CA LEU A 140 4.72 11.95 8.39
C LEU A 140 6.04 12.43 8.98
N THR A 141 6.31 12.25 10.27
CA THR A 141 7.55 12.77 10.86
C THR A 141 8.72 11.78 10.74
N GLU A 142 8.38 10.50 10.63
CA GLU A 142 9.27 9.36 10.56
C GLU A 142 10.23 9.51 9.38
N VAL A 143 11.50 9.30 9.67
CA VAL A 143 12.55 9.33 8.65
C VAL A 143 12.75 7.95 8.04
N LYS A 144 12.46 6.89 8.80
CA LYS A 144 12.67 5.50 8.42
C LYS A 144 11.47 4.66 8.83
N THR A 145 10.95 3.87 7.90
CA THR A 145 9.69 3.14 8.06
C THR A 145 9.71 1.86 7.23
N MET A 146 8.70 1.02 7.43
CA MET A 146 8.42 -0.20 6.70
C MET A 146 6.91 -0.24 6.38
N LEU A 147 6.54 -0.96 5.32
CA LEU A 147 5.14 -1.30 5.06
C LEU A 147 4.81 -2.70 5.56
N CYS A 148 3.63 -2.83 6.17
CA CYS A 148 2.99 -4.10 6.46
C CYS A 148 1.79 -4.26 5.52
N PHE A 149 1.84 -5.27 4.66
CA PHE A 149 0.73 -5.67 3.81
C PHE A 149 -0.03 -6.79 4.51
N ILE A 150 -1.29 -6.52 4.82
CA ILE A 150 -2.24 -7.48 5.37
C ILE A 150 -3.01 -8.05 4.19
N VAL A 151 -2.87 -9.35 3.98
CA VAL A 151 -3.46 -10.09 2.87
C VAL A 151 -4.60 -10.93 3.42
N ASP A 152 -5.82 -10.44 3.24
CA ASP A 152 -7.03 -11.21 3.50
C ASP A 152 -7.40 -11.96 2.23
N TYR A 153 -7.63 -13.26 2.32
CA TYR A 153 -7.94 -14.08 1.16
C TYR A 153 -9.01 -15.12 1.46
N GLU A 154 -9.75 -15.49 0.41
CA GLU A 154 -10.74 -16.56 0.43
C GLU A 154 -10.27 -17.68 -0.50
N THR A 155 -10.44 -18.93 -0.06
CA THR A 155 -10.15 -20.13 -0.86
C THR A 155 -11.40 -20.74 -1.47
N GLU A 156 -11.24 -21.66 -2.41
CA GLU A 156 -12.30 -22.34 -3.16
C GLU A 156 -13.31 -23.09 -2.26
N ASP A 157 -12.88 -23.52 -1.08
CA ASP A 157 -13.71 -24.14 -0.04
C ASP A 157 -14.51 -23.11 0.79
N GLY A 158 -14.44 -21.82 0.44
CA GLY A 158 -15.07 -20.71 1.14
C GLY A 158 -14.35 -20.29 2.42
N LYS A 159 -13.18 -20.86 2.73
CA LYS A 159 -12.42 -20.50 3.93
C LYS A 159 -11.76 -19.14 3.75
N ARG A 160 -11.97 -18.26 4.73
CA ARG A 160 -11.27 -16.98 4.83
C ARG A 160 -10.06 -17.10 5.74
N SER A 161 -8.96 -16.47 5.34
CA SER A 161 -7.71 -16.49 6.07
C SER A 161 -6.95 -15.19 5.85
N GLN A 162 -6.00 -14.91 6.75
CA GLN A 162 -5.20 -13.70 6.73
C GLN A 162 -3.71 -14.04 6.79
N SER A 163 -2.89 -13.25 6.09
CA SER A 163 -1.44 -13.34 6.09
C SER A 163 -0.81 -11.94 6.15
N ILE A 164 0.43 -11.85 6.63
CA ILE A 164 1.19 -10.59 6.64
C ILE A 164 2.46 -10.72 5.81
N VAL A 165 2.70 -9.71 4.96
CA VAL A 165 3.97 -9.50 4.27
C VAL A 165 4.56 -8.17 4.73
N LYS A 166 5.81 -8.18 5.20
CA LYS A 166 6.54 -6.98 5.59
C LYS A 166 7.52 -6.58 4.49
N SER A 167 7.64 -5.28 4.19
CA SER A 167 8.70 -4.78 3.30
C SER A 167 10.06 -4.75 4.02
N ASN A 168 11.13 -4.49 3.29
CA ASN A 168 12.36 -3.96 3.90
C ASN A 168 12.09 -2.58 4.53
N CYS A 169 12.93 -2.18 5.49
CA CYS A 169 12.96 -0.79 5.95
C CYS A 169 13.51 0.12 4.85
N PHE A 170 12.95 1.32 4.74
CA PHE A 170 13.40 2.37 3.84
C PHE A 170 13.36 3.73 4.52
N ASN A 171 14.14 4.67 4.00
CA ASN A 171 14.27 6.02 4.52
C ASN A 171 13.67 7.04 3.56
N PHE A 172 13.14 8.14 4.08
CA PHE A 172 12.72 9.26 3.28
C PHE A 172 13.85 10.26 3.09
N ILE A 173 14.08 10.64 1.83
CA ILE A 173 15.01 11.71 1.47
C ILE A 173 14.43 13.03 1.99
N ARG A 174 15.18 13.71 2.86
CA ARG A 174 14.87 15.09 3.26
C ARG A 174 15.17 16.03 2.12
N ASP A 175 14.21 16.88 1.75
CA ASP A 175 14.47 17.92 0.77
C ASP A 175 15.44 18.95 1.39
N ARG A 176 16.64 19.08 0.81
CA ARG A 176 17.71 19.95 1.34
C ARG A 176 17.53 21.43 0.95
N ARG A 177 16.41 21.81 0.30
CA ARG A 177 16.15 23.16 -0.21
C ARG A 177 15.83 24.23 0.86
N LYS A 178 16.53 24.24 2.00
CA LYS A 178 16.55 25.36 2.96
C LYS A 178 17.94 25.60 3.59
N ARG A 179 19.02 25.51 2.81
CA ARG A 179 20.32 26.15 3.18
C ARG A 179 20.98 26.74 1.95
N GLY A 180 21.11 28.07 1.94
CA GLY A 180 21.60 28.89 0.82
C GLY A 180 20.42 29.62 0.19
N VAL A 181 20.02 30.80 0.65
CA VAL A 181 20.83 32.02 0.64
C VAL A 181 20.70 32.77 1.97
N ARG A 182 21.79 32.81 2.74
CA ARG A 182 22.15 33.98 3.53
C ARG A 182 23.46 34.49 2.94
N SER A 183 23.47 35.72 2.43
CA SER A 183 24.61 36.66 2.37
C SER A 183 24.26 37.77 1.36
N PRO A 184 24.79 38.99 1.52
CA PRO A 184 24.93 39.83 2.71
C PRO A 184 23.83 40.90 2.79
#